data_AF-A0A820J0U4-F1
#
_entry.id   AF-A0A820J0U4-F1
#
_cell.length_a   1.000
_cell.length_b   1.000
_cell.length_c   1.000
_cell.angle_alpha   90.00
_cell.angle_beta   90.00
_cell.angle_gamma   90.00
#
_symmetry.space_group_name_H-M   'P 1'
#
loop_
_entity.id
_entity.type
_entity.pdbx_description
1 polymer ?
#
loop_
_entity_poly.entity_id
_entity_poly.type
_entity_poly.pdbx_seq_one_letter_code
_entity_poly.pdbx_strand_id
1 'polypeptide(L)'
;KFYEQITNNFPGGFYPYVRIVSLYDEHPFEHEFFLQMALAFPLMSRLTLINYCSQNSKQSIDINQNFEIIRYHHLIELNIRQ
;
A
#
# COMPACT_ATOMS: atom_id res chain seq x y z
N LYS A 1 -3.70 2.85 -17.64
CA LYS A 1 -2.23 2.91 -17.48
C LYS A 1 -1.86 1.94 -16.39
N PHE A 2 -0.88 1.08 -16.63
CA PHE A 2 -0.30 0.18 -15.63
C PHE A 2 0.93 0.87 -15.03
N TYR A 3 1.05 0.88 -13.71
CA TYR A 3 2.26 1.32 -13.01
C TYR A 3 2.92 0.05 -12.48
N GLU A 4 3.95 -0.41 -13.18
CA GLU A 4 4.82 -1.47 -12.70
C GLU A 4 5.98 -0.80 -11.97
N GLN A 5 6.34 -1.28 -10.77
CA GLN A 5 7.47 -0.83 -9.94
C GLN A 5 7.23 0.41 -9.05
N ILE A 6 6.16 0.42 -8.26
CA ILE A 6 6.11 1.28 -7.07
C ILE A 6 6.61 0.45 -5.87
N THR A 7 7.70 0.91 -5.24
CA THR A 7 8.31 0.34 -4.02
C THR A 7 7.95 1.22 -2.81
N ASN A 8 8.43 0.87 -1.61
CA ASN A 8 8.32 1.71 -0.40
C ASN A 8 8.80 3.16 -0.61
N ASN A 9 9.67 3.40 -1.59
CA ASN A 9 10.13 4.74 -1.96
C ASN A 9 9.14 5.53 -2.83
N PHE A 10 7.86 5.16 -2.84
CA PHE A 10 6.83 5.88 -3.57
C PHE A 10 6.77 7.34 -3.10
N PRO A 11 7.12 8.33 -3.94
CA PRO A 11 7.16 9.73 -3.51
C PRO A 11 5.77 10.36 -3.37
N GLY A 12 4.70 9.56 -3.53
CA GLY A 12 3.34 10.05 -3.67
C GLY A 12 3.00 10.46 -5.10
N GLY A 13 1.92 11.24 -5.23
CA GLY A 13 1.42 11.75 -6.50
C GLY A 13 -0.10 11.84 -6.51
N PHE A 14 -0.69 12.13 -7.67
CA PHE A 14 -2.14 12.11 -7.84
C PHE A 14 -2.51 11.44 -9.17
N TYR A 15 -3.10 10.25 -9.06
CA TYR A 15 -3.42 9.39 -10.18
C TYR A 15 -4.91 9.03 -10.16
N PRO A 16 -5.79 10.00 -10.46
CA PRO A 16 -7.23 9.88 -10.20
C PRO A 16 -7.92 8.78 -11.01
N TYR A 17 -7.33 8.34 -12.12
CA TYR A 17 -7.94 7.37 -13.03
C TYR A 17 -7.35 5.96 -12.93
N VAL A 18 -6.36 5.76 -12.07
CA VAL A 18 -5.74 4.44 -11.88
C VAL A 18 -6.63 3.60 -10.96
N ARG A 19 -6.98 2.41 -11.43
CA ARG A 19 -7.88 1.48 -10.73
C ARG A 19 -7.18 0.22 -10.22
N ILE A 20 -6.08 -0.16 -10.85
CA ILE A 20 -5.36 -1.39 -10.54
C ILE A 20 -3.91 -1.00 -10.27
N VAL A 21 -3.42 -1.40 -9.10
CA VAL A 21 -2.04 -1.17 -8.70
C VAL A 21 -1.44 -2.50 -8.25
N SER A 22 -0.25 -2.81 -8.77
CA SER A 22 0.47 -4.06 -8.50
C SER A 22 1.91 -3.75 -8.18
N LEU A 23 2.31 -4.08 -6.96
CA LEU A 23 3.51 -3.59 -6.32
C LEU A 23 4.37 -4.75 -5.87
N TYR A 24 5.66 -4.50 -5.93
CA TYR A 24 6.70 -5.45 -5.62
C TYR A 24 7.76 -4.72 -4.81
N ASP A 25 8.11 -5.29 -3.66
CA ASP A 25 9.25 -4.84 -2.88
C ASP A 25 9.98 -6.04 -2.28
N GLU A 26 11.30 -5.90 -2.15
CA GLU A 26 12.14 -6.87 -1.46
C GLU A 26 12.01 -6.71 0.06
N HIS A 27 11.54 -5.55 0.53
CA HIS A 27 11.34 -5.22 1.94
C HIS A 27 9.84 -5.19 2.32
N PRO A 28 9.50 -5.43 3.60
CA PRO A 28 8.12 -5.25 4.07
C PRO A 28 7.58 -3.84 3.82
N PHE A 29 6.35 -3.72 3.34
CA PHE A 29 5.68 -2.43 3.18
C PHE A 29 5.43 -1.74 4.54
N GLU A 30 5.72 -0.44 4.60
CA GLU A 30 5.56 0.42 5.80
C GLU A 30 4.19 1.09 5.87
N HIS A 31 3.75 1.55 7.06
CA HIS A 31 2.45 2.18 7.24
C HIS A 31 2.30 3.46 6.39
N GLU A 32 3.33 4.31 6.39
CA GLU A 32 3.40 5.58 5.65
C GLU A 32 3.20 5.36 4.15
N PHE A 33 3.73 4.26 3.61
CA PHE A 33 3.53 3.89 2.23
C PHE A 33 2.05 3.69 1.90
N PHE A 34 1.30 2.98 2.75
CA PHE A 34 -0.14 2.80 2.55
C PHE A 34 -0.91 4.14 2.64
N LEU A 35 -0.46 5.06 3.49
CA LEU A 35 -1.08 6.37 3.58
C LEU A 35 -0.90 7.16 2.27
N GLN A 36 0.31 7.15 1.72
CA GLN A 36 0.59 7.77 0.42
C GLN A 36 -0.19 7.12 -0.72
N MET A 37 -0.34 5.80 -0.70
CA MET A 37 -1.12 5.06 -1.69
C MET A 37 -2.61 5.45 -1.66
N ALA A 38 -3.20 5.57 -0.47
CA ALA A 38 -4.60 5.97 -0.33
C ALA A 38 -4.86 7.37 -0.88
N LEU A 39 -3.92 8.30 -0.67
CA LEU A 39 -4.00 9.67 -1.19
C LEU A 39 -3.78 9.73 -2.72
N ALA A 40 -2.81 8.97 -3.22
CA ALA A 40 -2.41 9.05 -4.62
C ALA A 40 -3.40 8.35 -5.57
N PHE A 41 -4.11 7.33 -5.11
CA PHE A 41 -4.98 6.50 -5.95
C PHE A 41 -6.43 6.48 -5.42
N PRO A 42 -7.15 7.60 -5.50
CA PRO A 42 -8.47 7.73 -4.88
C PRO A 42 -9.50 6.75 -5.45
N LEU A 43 -9.36 6.30 -6.71
CA LEU A 43 -10.29 5.36 -7.36
C LEU A 43 -9.73 3.94 -7.49
N MET A 44 -8.68 3.60 -6.74
CA MET A 44 -8.10 2.25 -6.76
C MET A 44 -9.14 1.22 -6.31
N SER A 45 -9.38 0.22 -7.18
CA SER A 45 -10.28 -0.89 -6.92
C SER A 45 -9.55 -2.21 -6.69
N ARG A 46 -8.28 -2.31 -7.08
CA ARG A 46 -7.47 -3.51 -6.86
C ARG A 46 -6.05 -3.13 -6.46
N LEU A 47 -5.60 -3.70 -5.35
CA LEU A 47 -4.22 -3.58 -4.85
C LEU A 47 -3.61 -4.98 -4.74
N THR A 48 -2.49 -5.20 -5.41
CA THR A 48 -1.69 -6.43 -5.27
C THR A 48 -0.32 -6.05 -4.72
N LEU A 49 0.09 -6.72 -3.64
CA LEU A 49 1.35 -6.51 -2.96
C LEU A 49 2.11 -7.83 -2.95
N ILE A 50 3.33 -7.83 -3.43
CA ILE A 50 4.23 -8.99 -3.44
C ILE A 50 5.44 -8.63 -2.61
N ASN A 51 5.59 -9.29 -1.46
CA ASN A 51 6.75 -9.18 -0.58
C ASN A 51 7.50 -10.51 -0.62
N TYR A 52 8.82 -10.47 -0.79
CA TYR A 52 9.65 -11.68 -0.67
C TYR A 52 10.24 -11.87 0.73
N CYS A 53 10.31 -10.80 1.53
CA CYS A 53 10.66 -10.88 2.94
C CYS A 53 9.40 -10.95 3.79
N SER A 54 9.41 -11.82 4.81
CA SER A 54 8.31 -11.89 5.76
C SER A 54 8.16 -10.55 6.49
N GLN A 55 6.91 -10.09 6.66
CA GLN A 55 6.62 -9.02 7.59
C GLN A 55 6.97 -9.52 9.00
N ASN A 56 8.15 -9.13 9.51
CA ASN A 56 8.51 -9.41 10.88
C ASN A 56 7.44 -8.79 11.78
N SER A 57 6.83 -9.60 12.64
CA SER A 57 5.79 -9.25 13.62
C SER A 57 6.21 -8.20 14.67
N LYS A 58 7.37 -7.55 14.49
CA LYS A 58 7.88 -6.43 15.28
C LYS A 58 7.28 -5.08 14.90
N GLN A 59 6.23 -5.03 14.10
CA GLN A 59 5.21 -3.98 14.27
C GLN A 59 4.38 -4.35 15.52
N SER A 60 5.03 -4.54 16.66
CA SER A 60 4.36 -4.56 17.95
C SER A 60 3.79 -3.17 18.12
N ILE A 61 2.49 -3.06 17.84
CA ILE A 61 1.69 -1.86 18.02
C ILE A 61 1.91 -1.43 19.46
N ASP A 62 2.72 -0.40 19.69
CA ASP A 62 2.63 0.37 20.92
C ASP A 62 1.23 0.99 20.88
N ILE A 63 0.33 0.45 21.69
CA ILE A 63 -1.11 0.76 21.73
C ILE A 63 -1.38 2.27 21.99
N ASN A 64 -0.34 3.03 22.31
CA ASN A 64 -0.37 4.47 22.56
C ASN A 64 -0.06 5.35 21.34
N GLN A 65 0.27 4.78 20.17
CA GLN A 65 0.36 5.56 18.94
C GLN A 65 -1.01 5.56 18.26
N ASN A 66 -1.61 6.74 18.10
CA ASN A 66 -2.86 6.93 17.38
C ASN A 66 -2.66 6.52 15.91
N PHE A 67 -2.83 5.23 15.60
CA PHE A 67 -2.86 4.77 14.22
C PHE A 67 -4.18 5.25 13.59
N GLU A 68 -4.07 6.22 12.69
CA GLU A 68 -5.19 6.59 11.84
C GLU A 68 -5.51 5.40 10.93
N ILE A 69 -6.77 4.94 10.96
CA ILE A 69 -7.23 3.87 10.08
C ILE A 69 -7.14 4.36 8.63
N ILE A 70 -6.24 3.79 7.84
CA ILE A 70 -6.14 4.08 6.41
C ILE A 70 -7.32 3.44 5.69
N ARG A 71 -8.15 4.25 5.01
CA ARG A 71 -9.35 3.82 4.30
C ARG A 71 -9.18 3.91 2.79
N TYR A 72 -9.40 2.79 2.11
CA TYR A 72 -9.47 2.72 0.65
C TYR A 72 -10.92 2.53 0.19
N HIS A 73 -11.62 3.64 -0.04
CA HIS A 73 -13.08 3.65 -0.24
C HIS A 73 -13.58 2.87 -1.47
N HIS A 74 -12.72 2.68 -2.47
CA HIS A 74 -13.09 2.01 -3.72
C HIS A 74 -12.43 0.64 -3.89
N LEU A 75 -11.65 0.18 -2.90
CA LEU A 75 -10.91 -1.08 -2.98
C LEU A 75 -11.87 -2.25 -2.88
N ILE A 76 -11.86 -3.10 -3.90
CA ILE A 76 -12.69 -4.30 -4.01
C ILE A 76 -11.84 -5.55 -3.76
N GLU A 77 -10.60 -5.55 -4.23
CA GLU A 77 -9.69 -6.69 -4.10
C GLU A 77 -8.35 -6.26 -3.52
N LEU A 78 -7.95 -6.92 -2.43
CA LEU A 78 -6.62 -6.83 -1.84
C LEU A 78 -5.96 -8.22 -1.93
N ASN A 79 -4.83 -8.29 -2.62
CA ASN A 79 -4.03 -9.50 -2.73
C ASN A 79 -2.66 -9.27 -2.11
N ILE A 80 -2.37 -9.94 -1.00
CA ILE A 80 -1.07 -9.89 -0.32
C ILE A 80 -0.41 -11.26 -0.51
N ARG A 81 0.73 -11.27 -1.19
CA ARG A 81 1.58 -12.45 -1.36
C ARG A 81 2.85 -12.25 -0.55
N GLN A 82 3.21 -13.29 0.19
CA GLN A 82 4.41 -13.42 1.00
C GLN A 82 5.28 -14.55 0.44
#